data_AF-A0A1V5KY44-F1
#
_entry.id   AF-A0A1V5KY44-F1
#
_cell.length_a   1.000
_cell.length_b   1.000
_cell.length_c   1.000
_cell.angle_alpha   90.00
_cell.angle_beta   90.00
_cell.angle_gamma   90.00
#
_symmetry.space_group_name_H-M   'P 1'
#
loop_
_entity.id
_entity.type
_entity.pdbx_description
1 polymer ?
#
loop_
_entity_poly.entity_id
_entity_poly.type
_entity_poly.pdbx_seq_one_letter_code
_entity_poly.pdbx_strand_id
1 'polypeptide(L)'
;MLAAQRFGILHPVHTTNFLPLLDVDRCTGCGRCVSACPVKAWTVTPVEDSRHAQQKRAHLDETICLGCGVCVRACAQAALSLQSRPQRVITPLDSVHRAVMMAIERGTLQHLIFSRQAFASHRAMAAVLGVILRLPPVKQVLASRQFKSRYLEKLIQRTRTGA
;
A
#
# COMPACT_ATOMS: atom_id res chain seq x y z
N MET A 1 -18.80 0.01 7.22
CA MET A 1 -17.43 -0.52 7.40
C MET A 1 -17.30 -1.66 8.42
N LEU A 2 -18.36 -2.05 9.14
CA LEU A 2 -18.31 -3.18 10.10
C LEU A 2 -17.87 -4.51 9.47
N ALA A 3 -18.27 -4.79 8.22
CA ALA A 3 -17.82 -5.98 7.49
C ALA A 3 -16.31 -5.99 7.24
N ALA A 4 -15.69 -4.85 6.92
CA ALA A 4 -14.23 -4.75 6.76
C ALA A 4 -13.49 -4.93 8.10
N GLN A 5 -14.09 -4.51 9.22
CA GLN A 5 -13.51 -4.72 10.55
C GLN A 5 -13.61 -6.17 11.04
N ARG A 6 -14.63 -6.92 10.61
CA ARG A 6 -14.85 -8.32 11.03
C ARG A 6 -14.29 -9.36 10.06
N PHE A 7 -14.30 -9.06 8.77
CA PHE A 7 -14.00 -9.99 7.69
C PHE A 7 -13.01 -9.42 6.66
N GLY A 8 -12.44 -8.23 6.90
CA GLY A 8 -11.52 -7.58 5.98
C GLY A 8 -10.12 -8.21 5.97
N ILE A 9 -9.37 -7.89 4.92
CA ILE A 9 -7.96 -8.26 4.77
C ILE A 9 -7.19 -7.62 5.92
N LEU A 10 -6.57 -8.43 6.78
CA LEU A 10 -5.79 -7.98 7.95
C LEU A 10 -4.67 -6.99 7.55
N HIS A 11 -4.18 -7.08 6.31
CA HIS A 11 -3.18 -6.20 5.75
C HIS A 11 -3.77 -5.31 4.63
N PRO A 12 -3.61 -3.98 4.71
CA PRO A 12 -4.14 -3.08 3.71
C PRO A 12 -3.36 -3.14 2.39
N VAL A 13 -4.07 -3.39 1.29
CA VAL A 13 -3.50 -3.42 -0.07
C VAL A 13 -3.38 -2.04 -0.73
N HIS A 14 -4.09 -1.05 -0.20
CA HIS A 14 -4.09 0.33 -0.67
C HIS A 14 -3.91 1.26 0.53
N THR A 15 -2.65 1.50 0.90
CA THR A 15 -2.29 2.49 1.92
C THR A 15 -1.85 3.78 1.26
N THR A 16 -2.03 4.88 1.98
CA THR A 16 -1.46 6.17 1.58
C THR A 16 0.03 6.23 1.93
N ASN A 17 0.73 7.23 1.38
CA ASN A 17 2.13 7.50 1.69
C ASN A 17 2.36 8.18 3.05
N PHE A 18 1.37 8.14 3.95
CA PHE A 18 1.44 8.82 5.24
C PHE A 18 1.16 7.88 6.42
N LEU A 19 1.69 8.24 7.59
CA LEU A 19 1.42 7.65 8.89
C LEU A 19 1.20 8.77 9.93
N PRO A 20 0.28 8.58 10.88
CA PRO A 20 0.12 9.52 11.98
C PRO A 20 1.26 9.37 12.99
N LEU A 21 1.94 10.46 13.33
CA LEU A 21 2.89 10.55 14.44
C LEU A 21 2.17 11.07 15.70
N LEU A 22 2.44 10.42 16.84
CA LEU A 22 1.93 10.80 18.15
C LEU A 22 2.94 11.65 18.92
N ASP A 23 2.49 12.82 19.38
CA ASP A 23 3.14 13.61 20.40
C ASP A 23 2.72 13.06 21.78
N VAL A 24 3.68 12.47 22.50
CA VAL A 24 3.44 11.79 23.78
C VAL A 24 3.13 12.77 24.90
N ASP A 25 3.67 13.99 24.86
CA ASP A 25 3.53 14.98 25.93
C ASP A 25 2.13 15.61 25.92
N ARG A 26 1.52 15.66 24.73
CA ARG A 26 0.16 16.19 24.54
C ARG A 26 -0.93 15.10 24.61
N CYS A 27 -0.53 13.83 24.66
CA CYS A 27 -1.48 12.71 24.65
C CYS A 27 -2.08 12.49 26.03
N THR A 28 -3.40 12.57 26.14
CA THR A 28 -4.12 12.31 27.39
C THR A 28 -4.64 10.87 27.52
N GLY A 29 -4.41 10.00 26.53
CA GLY A 29 -4.92 8.63 26.55
C GLY A 29 -6.44 8.49 26.43
N CYS A 30 -7.17 9.53 25.98
CA CYS A 30 -8.63 9.57 25.96
C CYS A 30 -9.32 8.56 25.00
N GLY A 31 -8.57 7.89 24.13
CA GLY A 31 -9.10 6.83 23.25
C GLY A 31 -9.92 7.29 22.04
N ARG A 32 -10.07 8.60 21.77
CA ARG A 32 -10.82 9.09 20.59
C ARG A 32 -10.22 8.62 19.26
N CYS A 33 -8.91 8.42 19.19
CA CYS A 33 -8.26 7.85 18.01
C CYS A 33 -8.69 6.39 17.76
N VAL A 34 -8.96 5.62 18.82
CA VAL A 34 -9.43 4.22 18.74
C VAL A 34 -10.83 4.16 18.16
N SER A 35 -11.76 4.97 18.68
CA SER A 35 -13.15 4.98 18.21
C SER A 35 -13.28 5.52 16.79
N ALA A 36 -12.48 6.51 16.42
CA ALA A 36 -12.51 7.11 15.09
C ALA A 36 -11.82 6.24 14.01
N CYS A 37 -11.00 5.26 14.38
CA CYS A 37 -10.22 4.49 13.42
C CYS A 37 -11.08 3.42 12.70
N PRO A 38 -11.30 3.52 11.38
CA PRO A 38 -12.13 2.56 10.66
C PRO A 38 -11.52 1.15 10.61
N VAL A 39 -10.20 1.03 10.77
CA VAL A 39 -9.45 -0.24 10.73
C VAL A 39 -8.93 -0.66 12.11
N LYS A 40 -9.31 0.05 13.17
CA LYS A 40 -8.87 -0.23 14.55
C LYS A 40 -7.35 -0.33 14.73
N ALA A 41 -6.60 0.52 14.02
CA ALA A 41 -5.13 0.60 14.11
C ALA A 41 -4.60 1.21 15.42
N TRP A 42 -5.47 1.75 16.27
CA TRP A 42 -5.08 2.38 17.52
C TRP A 42 -5.51 1.53 18.71
N THR A 43 -4.63 1.43 19.71
CA THR A 43 -4.93 0.89 21.04
C THR A 43 -4.56 1.92 22.10
N VAL A 44 -5.07 1.77 23.32
CA VAL A 44 -4.65 2.57 24.48
C VAL A 44 -4.13 1.62 25.53
N THR A 45 -2.86 1.78 25.89
CA THR A 45 -2.18 0.97 26.91
C THR A 45 -1.77 1.84 28.08
N PRO A 46 -1.83 1.34 29.32
CA PRO A 46 -1.18 1.98 30.45
C PRO A 46 0.33 1.94 30.23
N VAL A 47 1.01 3.05 30.53
CA VAL A 47 2.47 3.12 30.50
C VAL A 47 2.99 3.06 31.93
N GLU A 48 3.86 2.10 32.18
CA GLU A 48 4.62 1.98 33.41
C GLU A 48 5.92 2.79 33.29
N ASP A 49 5.81 4.12 33.33
CA ASP A 49 6.98 5.01 33.41
C ASP A 49 7.24 5.40 34.87
N SER A 50 8.47 5.20 35.34
CA SER A 50 8.94 5.42 36.72
C SER A 50 8.94 6.88 37.21
N ARG A 51 8.50 7.83 36.38
CA ARG A 51 8.49 9.27 36.68
C ARG A 51 7.09 9.88 36.78
N HIS A 52 6.06 9.23 36.24
CA HIS A 52 4.69 9.73 36.26
C HIS A 52 3.72 8.57 36.45
N ALA A 53 3.11 8.49 37.63
CA ALA A 53 2.16 7.44 37.98
C ALA A 53 1.01 7.35 36.94
N GLN A 54 0.78 6.15 36.39
CA GLN A 54 -0.42 5.71 35.66
C GLN A 54 -0.93 6.61 34.51
N GLN A 55 -0.08 7.00 33.56
CA GLN A 55 -0.58 7.60 32.31
C GLN A 55 -0.95 6.53 31.27
N LYS A 56 -2.14 6.67 30.68
CA LYS A 56 -2.57 5.89 29.51
C LYS A 56 -2.09 6.57 28.24
N ARG A 57 -1.46 5.85 27.31
CA ARG A 57 -1.02 6.39 26.01
C ARG A 57 -1.65 5.62 24.86
N ALA A 58 -1.86 6.33 23.75
CA ALA A 58 -2.30 5.72 22.50
C ALA A 58 -1.10 5.05 21.81
N HIS A 59 -1.31 3.88 21.23
CA HIS A 59 -0.31 3.13 20.46
C HIS A 59 -0.86 2.83 19.06
N LEU A 60 -0.04 3.04 18.04
CA LEU A 60 -0.39 2.80 16.64
C LEU A 60 0.21 1.49 16.15
N ASP A 61 -0.61 0.66 15.53
CA ASP A 61 -0.14 -0.44 14.69
C ASP A 61 0.02 0.05 13.24
N GLU A 62 1.28 0.26 12.83
CA GLU A 62 1.63 0.75 11.49
C GLU A 62 1.33 -0.26 10.37
N THR A 63 1.23 -1.56 10.70
CA THR A 63 1.03 -2.64 9.72
C THR A 63 -0.38 -2.63 9.14
N ILE A 64 -1.35 -2.19 9.94
CA ILE A 64 -2.77 -2.11 9.56
C ILE A 64 -3.23 -0.67 9.28
N CYS A 65 -2.44 0.34 9.64
CA CYS A 65 -2.77 1.74 9.42
C CYS A 65 -2.83 2.10 7.92
N LEU A 66 -3.95 2.69 7.49
CA LEU A 66 -4.13 3.19 6.11
C LEU A 66 -3.47 4.55 5.85
N GLY A 67 -3.21 5.32 6.90
CA GLY A 67 -2.76 6.72 6.80
C GLY A 67 -3.87 7.70 6.39
N CYS A 68 -5.15 7.38 6.62
CA CYS A 68 -6.30 8.20 6.19
C CYS A 68 -6.47 9.53 6.96
N GLY A 69 -5.77 9.74 8.07
CA GLY A 69 -5.81 11.00 8.83
C GLY A 69 -7.05 11.25 9.69
N VAL A 70 -8.03 10.34 9.74
CA VAL A 70 -9.26 10.53 10.53
C VAL A 70 -8.96 10.71 12.02
N CYS A 71 -7.96 9.99 12.55
CA CYS A 71 -7.51 10.12 13.93
C CYS A 71 -6.94 11.51 14.28
N VAL A 72 -6.27 12.17 13.33
CA VAL A 72 -5.72 13.52 13.50
C VAL A 72 -6.84 14.52 13.79
N ARG A 73 -7.92 14.48 12.99
CA ARG A 73 -9.08 15.36 13.19
C ARG A 73 -9.86 15.04 14.47
N ALA A 74 -9.89 13.78 14.89
CA ALA A 74 -10.60 13.36 16.09
C ALA A 74 -9.88 13.75 17.40
N CYS A 75 -8.59 14.07 17.33
CA CYS A 75 -7.78 14.41 18.50
C CYS A 75 -8.00 15.87 18.93
N ALA A 76 -8.79 16.09 19.99
CA ALA A 76 -9.02 17.44 20.51
C ALA A 76 -7.78 18.11 21.10
N GLN A 77 -6.79 17.33 21.54
CA GLN A 77 -5.52 17.86 22.04
C GLN A 77 -4.53 18.21 20.92
N ALA A 78 -4.89 17.91 19.65
CA ALA A 78 -4.03 18.04 18.48
C ALA A 78 -2.65 17.38 18.69
N ALA A 79 -2.62 16.26 19.40
CA ALA A 79 -1.43 15.45 19.69
C ALA A 79 -1.03 14.51 18.53
N LEU A 80 -1.72 14.56 17.39
CA LEU A 80 -1.46 13.71 16.23
C LEU A 80 -1.17 14.57 15.01
N SER A 81 -0.16 14.18 14.21
CA SER A 81 0.18 14.83 12.94
C SER A 81 0.41 13.79 11.85
N LEU A 82 0.18 14.11 10.57
CA LEU A 82 0.46 13.21 9.44
C LEU A 82 1.88 13.44 8.93
N GLN A 83 2.68 12.39 8.88
CA GLN A 83 4.03 12.40 8.32
C GLN A 83 4.17 11.40 7.19
N SER A 84 5.14 11.61 6.29
CA SER A 84 5.38 10.70 5.18
C SER A 84 6.00 9.40 5.67
N ARG A 85 5.58 8.26 5.09
CA ARG A 85 6.18 6.95 5.36
C ARG A 85 7.66 6.93 4.96
N PRO A 86 8.52 6.19 5.67
CA PRO A 86 9.92 6.01 5.28
C PRO A 86 10.04 5.34 3.91
N GLN A 87 9.14 4.41 3.59
CA GLN A 87 9.03 3.81 2.27
C GLN A 87 7.71 4.23 1.61
N ARG A 88 7.80 4.81 0.41
CA ARG A 88 6.61 5.15 -0.38
C ARG A 88 5.92 3.88 -0.87
N VAL A 89 4.62 3.80 -0.65
CA VAL A 89 3.78 2.72 -1.15
C VAL A 89 3.36 3.10 -2.56
N ILE A 90 3.84 2.33 -3.53
CA ILE A 90 3.50 2.51 -4.95
C ILE A 90 2.17 1.80 -5.18
N THR A 91 1.07 2.52 -5.03
CA THR A 91 -0.24 2.02 -5.46
C THR A 91 -0.27 1.90 -6.99
N PRO A 92 -0.86 0.84 -7.54
CA PRO A 92 -1.08 0.75 -8.97
C PRO A 92 -1.85 1.96 -9.49
N LEU A 93 -1.38 2.54 -10.59
CA LEU A 93 -1.95 3.77 -11.17
C LEU A 93 -3.38 3.57 -11.69
N ASP A 94 -3.66 2.38 -12.23
CA ASP A 94 -4.95 2.03 -12.82
C ASP A 94 -5.21 0.51 -12.68
N SER A 95 -6.38 0.07 -13.17
CA SER A 95 -6.81 -1.33 -13.11
C SER A 95 -5.90 -2.28 -13.92
N VAL A 96 -5.32 -1.82 -15.02
CA VAL A 96 -4.38 -2.60 -15.86
C VAL A 96 -3.07 -2.75 -15.13
N HIS A 97 -2.53 -1.66 -14.59
CA HIS A 97 -1.34 -1.66 -13.74
C HIS A 97 -1.53 -2.66 -12.60
N ARG A 98 -2.67 -2.62 -11.90
CA ARG A 98 -2.96 -3.55 -10.80
C ARG A 98 -2.99 -4.99 -11.27
N ALA A 99 -3.71 -5.29 -12.35
CA ALA A 99 -3.83 -6.65 -12.88
C ALA A 99 -2.47 -7.23 -13.30
N VAL A 100 -1.66 -6.44 -14.01
CA VAL A 100 -0.31 -6.84 -14.43
C VAL A 100 0.60 -7.09 -13.23
N MET A 101 0.58 -6.21 -12.24
CA MET A 101 1.39 -6.36 -11.02
C MET A 101 1.00 -7.61 -10.23
N MET A 102 -0.31 -7.84 -10.02
CA MET A 102 -0.81 -9.04 -9.37
C MET A 102 -0.40 -10.31 -10.11
N ALA A 103 -0.45 -10.29 -11.45
CA ALA A 103 -0.07 -11.45 -12.26
C ALA A 103 1.43 -11.71 -12.20
N ILE A 104 2.27 -10.68 -12.22
CA ILE A 104 3.73 -10.82 -12.04
C ILE A 104 4.05 -11.37 -10.65
N GLU A 105 3.46 -10.81 -9.60
CA GLU A 105 3.74 -11.22 -8.21
C GLU A 105 3.29 -12.67 -7.93
N ARG A 106 2.25 -13.14 -8.62
CA ARG A 106 1.74 -14.52 -8.51
C ARG A 106 2.37 -15.51 -9.48
N GLY A 107 3.25 -15.07 -10.39
CA GLY A 107 3.82 -15.96 -11.41
C GLY A 107 2.84 -16.36 -12.52
N THR A 108 1.75 -15.59 -12.71
CA THR A 108 0.65 -15.90 -13.63
C THR A 108 0.51 -14.91 -14.78
N LEU A 109 1.54 -14.09 -15.06
CA LEU A 109 1.51 -13.10 -16.14
C LEU A 109 1.17 -13.71 -17.51
N GLN A 110 1.69 -14.91 -17.80
CA GLN A 110 1.36 -15.66 -19.01
C GLN A 110 -0.15 -15.94 -19.13
N HIS A 111 -0.86 -16.20 -18.04
CA HIS A 111 -2.31 -16.41 -18.09
C HIS A 111 -3.05 -15.11 -18.34
N LEU A 112 -2.57 -13.99 -17.79
CA LEU A 112 -3.15 -12.68 -18.07
C LEU A 112 -3.01 -12.31 -19.55
N ILE A 113 -1.88 -12.67 -20.18
CA ILE A 113 -1.61 -12.31 -21.57
C ILE A 113 -2.21 -13.33 -22.56
N PHE A 114 -2.12 -14.63 -22.29
CA PHE A 114 -2.50 -15.70 -23.23
C PHE A 114 -3.89 -16.31 -22.97
N SER A 115 -4.56 -16.01 -21.86
CA SER A 115 -6.02 -16.22 -21.81
C SER A 115 -6.65 -15.32 -22.87
N ARG A 116 -7.66 -15.82 -23.59
CA ARG A 116 -8.23 -15.18 -24.81
C ARG A 116 -8.64 -13.70 -24.69
N GLN A 117 -8.58 -13.09 -23.49
CA GLN A 117 -8.89 -11.69 -23.23
C GLN A 117 -7.84 -10.66 -23.71
N ALA A 118 -6.52 -10.88 -23.58
CA ALA A 118 -5.55 -9.80 -23.90
C ALA A 118 -5.17 -9.75 -25.40
N PHE A 119 -5.22 -10.87 -26.10
CA PHE A 119 -5.14 -10.91 -27.57
C PHE A 119 -6.45 -10.49 -28.26
N ALA A 120 -7.54 -10.29 -27.51
CA ALA A 120 -8.81 -9.84 -28.08
C ALA A 120 -8.71 -8.45 -28.73
N SER A 121 -7.69 -7.64 -28.36
CA SER A 121 -7.39 -6.41 -29.08
C SER A 121 -5.91 -6.01 -28.97
N HIS A 122 -5.36 -5.45 -30.07
CA HIS A 122 -4.03 -4.82 -30.06
C HIS A 122 -3.92 -3.71 -28.99
N ARG A 123 -5.04 -3.03 -28.67
CA ARG A 123 -5.10 -2.00 -27.63
C ARG A 123 -4.86 -2.58 -26.23
N ALA A 124 -5.45 -3.73 -25.91
CA ALA A 124 -5.24 -4.40 -24.63
C ALA A 124 -3.78 -4.85 -24.47
N MET A 125 -3.20 -5.45 -25.51
CA MET A 125 -1.79 -5.83 -25.52
C MET A 125 -0.86 -4.62 -25.36
N ALA A 126 -1.13 -3.51 -26.07
CA ALA A 126 -0.36 -2.28 -25.94
C ALA A 126 -0.44 -1.69 -24.52
N ALA A 127 -1.60 -1.74 -23.87
CA ALA A 127 -1.76 -1.30 -22.48
C ALA A 127 -0.93 -2.16 -21.50
N VAL A 128 -0.99 -3.50 -21.65
CA VAL A 128 -0.21 -4.42 -20.81
C VAL A 128 1.29 -4.22 -21.01
N LEU A 129 1.77 -4.17 -22.25
CA LEU A 129 3.18 -3.94 -22.56
C LEU A 129 3.63 -2.55 -22.07
N GLY A 130 2.80 -1.52 -22.23
CA GLY A 130 3.07 -0.17 -21.73
C GLY A 130 3.25 -0.13 -20.21
N VAL A 131 2.44 -0.88 -19.46
CA VAL A 131 2.65 -1.05 -18.01
C VAL A 131 3.98 -1.74 -17.74
N ILE A 132 4.26 -2.89 -18.38
CA ILE A 132 5.49 -3.66 -18.16
C ILE A 132 6.74 -2.79 -18.40
N LEU A 133 6.76 -2.00 -19.47
CA LEU A 133 7.89 -1.14 -19.82
C LEU A 133 8.12 0.01 -18.82
N ARG A 134 7.10 0.43 -18.06
CA ARG A 134 7.22 1.45 -16.99
C ARG A 134 7.55 0.87 -15.62
N LEU A 135 7.60 -0.45 -15.47
CA LEU A 135 7.91 -1.08 -14.18
C LEU A 135 9.39 -0.89 -13.78
N PRO A 136 9.70 -0.97 -12.48
CA PRO A 136 11.08 -0.98 -12.00
C PRO A 136 11.92 -2.12 -12.64
N PRO A 137 13.25 -1.95 -12.76
CA PRO A 137 14.12 -2.90 -13.47
C PRO A 137 13.98 -4.36 -13.02
N VAL A 138 13.79 -4.58 -11.72
CA VAL A 138 13.61 -5.93 -11.14
C VAL A 138 12.29 -6.56 -11.61
N LYS A 139 11.19 -5.80 -11.60
CA LYS A 139 9.86 -6.30 -12.02
C LYS A 139 9.79 -6.54 -13.53
N GLN A 140 10.51 -5.75 -14.33
CA GLN A 140 10.67 -6.01 -15.77
C GLN A 140 11.37 -7.35 -16.05
N VAL A 141 12.43 -7.68 -15.29
CA VAL A 141 13.14 -8.96 -15.44
C VAL A 141 12.24 -10.12 -15.07
N LEU A 142 11.49 -10.01 -13.97
CA LEU A 142 10.51 -11.02 -13.57
C LEU A 142 9.42 -11.22 -14.63
N ALA A 143 8.87 -10.12 -15.18
CA ALA A 143 7.88 -10.18 -16.25
C ALA A 143 8.43 -10.86 -17.51
N SER A 144 9.66 -10.52 -17.92
CA SER A 144 10.34 -11.15 -19.07
C SER A 144 10.51 -12.66 -18.87
N ARG A 145 10.94 -13.09 -17.68
CA ARG A 145 11.11 -14.51 -17.34
C ARG A 145 9.79 -15.29 -17.34
N GLN A 146 8.70 -14.70 -16.89
CA GLN A 146 7.37 -15.34 -16.90
C GLN A 146 6.79 -15.43 -18.31
N PHE A 147 6.96 -14.36 -19.11
CA PHE A 147 6.41 -14.28 -20.46
C PHE A 147 7.24 -15.05 -21.50
N LYS A 148 8.54 -15.25 -21.25
CA LYS A 148 9.48 -16.01 -22.11
C LYS A 148 9.46 -15.58 -23.58
N SER A 149 9.35 -14.28 -23.84
CA SER A 149 9.28 -13.73 -25.20
C SER A 149 10.55 -12.95 -25.57
N ARG A 150 11.19 -13.36 -26.66
CA ARG A 150 12.32 -12.63 -27.27
C ARG A 150 11.93 -11.20 -27.68
N TYR A 151 10.66 -10.99 -28.02
CA TYR A 151 10.15 -9.67 -28.39
C TYR A 151 10.12 -8.73 -27.18
N LEU A 152 9.54 -9.17 -26.06
CA LEU A 152 9.48 -8.38 -24.82
C LEU A 152 10.89 -8.10 -24.27
N GLU A 153 11.78 -9.08 -24.32
CA GLU A 153 13.17 -8.91 -23.87
C GLU A 153 13.90 -7.82 -24.67
N LYS A 154 13.78 -7.83 -26.02
CA LYS A 154 14.33 -6.77 -26.87
C LYS A 154 13.70 -5.40 -26.62
N LEU A 155 12.38 -5.35 -26.36
CA LEU A 155 11.70 -4.09 -26.04
C LEU A 155 12.21 -3.47 -24.73
N ILE A 156 12.38 -4.28 -23.68
CA ILE A 156 12.93 -3.84 -22.39
C ILE A 156 14.37 -3.35 -22.56
N GLN A 157 15.19 -4.04 -23.35
CA GLN A 157 16.57 -3.61 -23.65
C GLN A 157 16.59 -2.25 -24.36
N ARG A 158 15.78 -2.07 -25.41
CA ARG A 158 15.70 -0.80 -26.17
C ARG A 158 15.26 0.39 -25.33
N THR A 159 14.28 0.19 -24.45
CA THR A 159 13.77 1.25 -23.57
C THR A 159 14.77 1.66 -22.49
N ARG A 160 15.71 0.77 -22.11
CA ARG A 160 16.83 1.11 -21.21
C ARG A 160 17.98 1.82 -21.91
N THR A 161 18.24 1.51 -23.18
CA THR A 161 19.34 2.12 -23.95
C THR A 161 18.97 3.44 -24.63
N GLY A 162 17.67 3.76 -24.71
CA GLY A 162 17.15 4.98 -25.35
C GLY A 162 16.71 6.08 -24.38
N ALA A 163 17.12 6.00 -23.12
CA ALA A 163 16.93 7.02 -22.08
C ALA A 163 18.26 7.64 -21.68
#